data_AF-A0A2K8T922-F1
#
_entry.id   AF-A0A2K8T922-F1
#
_cell.length_a   1.000
_cell.length_b   1.000
_cell.length_c   1.000
_cell.angle_alpha   90.00
_cell.angle_beta   90.00
_cell.angle_gamma   90.00
#
_symmetry.space_group_name_H-M   'P 1'
#
loop_
_entity.id
_entity.type
_entity.pdbx_description
1 polymer ?
#
loop_
_entity_poly.entity_id
_entity_poly.type
_entity_poly.pdbx_seq_one_letter_code
_entity_poly.pdbx_strand_id
1 'polypeptide(L)'
;MAAFLQLSRPVLVSLATALETGRLHPPFTISIIKTYVPEILSGGIVEELNRLNAMGATSDHIAYTLRLLAAERSASQEVHDRVELVWTGQEVVGSQSRDTSVVVRELFSTAKSSILIWEIQQLKKNSDF
;
A
#
# COMPACT_ATOMS: atom_id res chain seq x y z
N MET A 1 2.49 14.59 -7.44
CA MET A 1 1.70 13.34 -7.50
C MET A 1 2.25 12.27 -6.57
N ALA A 2 3.58 12.06 -6.52
CA ALA A 2 4.21 11.05 -5.65
C ALA A 2 3.97 11.23 -4.14
N ALA A 3 3.67 12.45 -3.68
CA ALA A 3 3.44 12.71 -2.26
C ALA A 3 2.23 11.94 -1.69
N PHE A 4 1.11 11.84 -2.43
CA PHE A 4 -0.06 11.08 -1.98
C PHE A 4 0.19 9.57 -1.93
N LEU A 5 1.10 9.06 -2.75
CA LEU A 5 1.48 7.64 -2.78
C LEU A 5 2.24 7.21 -1.51
N GLN A 6 2.76 8.15 -0.72
CA GLN A 6 3.43 7.85 0.56
C GLN A 6 2.47 7.85 1.76
N LEU A 7 1.23 8.32 1.58
CA LEU A 7 0.24 8.32 2.66
C LEU A 7 -0.30 6.92 2.91
N SER A 8 -0.82 6.63 4.09
CA SER A 8 -1.56 5.38 4.36
C SER A 8 -3.03 5.51 3.95
N ARG A 9 -3.75 4.38 3.81
CA ARG A 9 -5.19 4.38 3.48
C ARG A 9 -6.03 5.23 4.46
N PRO A 10 -5.89 5.12 5.79
CA PRO A 10 -6.67 5.93 6.72
C PRO A 10 -6.42 7.43 6.56
N VAL A 11 -5.17 7.83 6.25
CA VAL A 11 -4.82 9.23 6.05
C VAL A 11 -5.44 9.78 4.76
N LEU A 12 -5.44 9.01 3.67
CA LEU A 12 -6.13 9.39 2.42
C LEU A 12 -7.62 9.64 2.65
N VAL A 13 -8.28 8.72 3.36
CA VAL A 13 -9.72 8.82 3.67
C VAL A 13 -10.02 10.02 4.56
N SER A 14 -9.16 10.28 5.55
CA SER A 14 -9.28 11.42 6.46
C SER A 14 -9.16 12.76 5.71
N LEU A 15 -8.16 12.89 4.84
CA LEU A 15 -7.99 14.08 3.99
C LEU A 15 -9.16 14.29 3.03
N ALA A 16 -9.63 13.23 2.36
CA ALA A 16 -10.78 13.33 1.47
C ALA A 16 -12.04 13.81 2.21
N THR A 17 -12.30 13.25 3.39
CA THR A 17 -13.43 13.65 4.24
C THR A 17 -13.29 15.10 4.70
N ALA A 18 -12.08 15.55 5.05
CA ALA A 18 -11.84 16.94 5.45
C ALA A 18 -12.10 17.93 4.30
N LEU A 19 -11.76 17.57 3.07
CA LEU A 19 -12.04 18.37 1.87
C LEU A 19 -13.54 18.45 1.57
N GLU A 20 -14.24 17.32 1.60
CA GLU A 20 -15.69 17.26 1.33
C GLU A 20 -16.52 17.99 2.39
N THR A 21 -16.08 17.95 3.64
CA THR A 21 -16.77 18.65 4.74
C THR A 21 -16.38 20.12 4.84
N GLY A 22 -15.49 20.61 3.97
CA GLY A 22 -15.01 22.01 3.97
C GLY A 22 -14.05 22.36 5.12
N ARG A 23 -13.72 21.39 6.00
CA ARG A 23 -12.73 21.57 7.08
C ARG A 23 -11.33 21.83 6.54
N LEU A 24 -11.04 21.31 5.34
CA LEU A 24 -9.83 21.58 4.59
C LEU A 24 -10.22 22.29 3.29
N HIS A 25 -9.75 23.51 3.10
CA HIS A 25 -10.02 24.31 1.90
C HIS A 25 -8.78 25.13 1.51
N PRO A 26 -8.66 25.54 0.24
CA PRO A 26 -7.58 26.44 -0.18
C PRO A 26 -7.68 27.81 0.50
N PRO A 27 -6.54 28.47 0.81
CA PRO A 27 -5.17 28.04 0.56
C PRO A 27 -4.72 26.96 1.56
N PHE A 28 -4.11 25.89 1.06
CA PHE A 28 -3.64 24.81 1.92
C PHE A 28 -2.33 25.22 2.60
N THR A 29 -2.28 25.11 3.93
CA THR A 29 -1.11 25.48 4.73
C THR A 29 -0.59 24.30 5.54
N ILE A 30 0.70 24.31 5.88
CA ILE A 30 1.35 23.28 6.69
C ILE A 30 0.63 23.12 8.04
N SER A 31 0.23 24.22 8.67
CA SER A 31 -0.43 24.21 9.97
C SER A 31 -1.73 23.40 9.98
N ILE A 32 -2.52 23.48 8.90
CA ILE A 32 -3.78 22.73 8.78
C ILE A 32 -3.51 21.27 8.40
N ILE A 33 -2.54 21.01 7.51
CA ILE A 33 -2.23 19.66 7.03
C ILE A 33 -1.60 18.77 8.10
N LYS A 34 -0.81 19.35 9.01
CA LYS A 34 -0.20 18.63 10.15
C LYS A 34 -1.21 17.94 11.07
N THR A 35 -2.48 18.36 11.08
CA THR A 35 -3.56 17.70 11.84
C THR A 35 -3.98 16.36 11.21
N TYR A 36 -3.70 16.15 9.92
CA TYR A 36 -4.13 14.97 9.17
C TYR A 36 -2.97 14.07 8.72
N VAL A 37 -1.77 14.65 8.56
CA VAL A 37 -0.61 13.99 7.96
C VAL A 37 0.60 14.14 8.89
N PRO A 38 1.47 13.11 9.00
CA PRO A 38 2.74 13.23 9.71
C PRO A 38 3.58 14.43 9.24
N GLU A 39 4.30 15.06 10.18
CA GLU A 39 5.08 16.27 9.91
C GLU A 39 6.08 16.09 8.75
N ILE A 40 6.74 14.93 8.68
CA ILE A 40 7.72 14.62 7.63
C ILE A 40 7.13 14.63 6.21
N LEU A 41 5.84 14.35 6.05
CA LEU A 41 5.16 14.32 4.75
C LEU A 41 4.38 15.61 4.48
N SER A 42 4.17 16.46 5.49
CA SER A 42 3.27 17.62 5.41
C SER A 42 3.69 18.62 4.34
N GLY A 43 5.00 18.88 4.18
CA GLY A 43 5.51 19.81 3.17
C GLY A 43 5.13 19.39 1.74
N GLY A 44 5.46 18.15 1.37
CA GLY A 44 5.15 17.63 0.04
C GLY A 44 3.65 17.52 -0.24
N ILE A 45 2.83 17.27 0.78
CA ILE A 45 1.37 17.26 0.64
C ILE A 45 0.81 18.66 0.42
N VAL A 46 1.28 19.67 1.16
CA VAL A 46 0.85 21.06 0.97
C VAL A 46 1.21 21.56 -0.42
N GLU A 47 2.43 21.30 -0.88
CA GLU A 47 2.88 21.66 -2.21
C GLU A 47 2.00 21.03 -3.29
N GLU A 48 1.72 19.73 -3.17
CA GLU A 48 0.89 19.02 -4.15
C GLU A 48 -0.57 19.49 -4.14
N LEU A 49 -1.17 19.74 -2.97
CA LEU A 49 -2.54 20.25 -2.86
C LEU A 49 -2.66 21.66 -3.46
N ASN A 50 -1.70 22.55 -3.17
CA ASN A 50 -1.68 23.89 -3.76
C ASN A 50 -1.42 23.83 -5.27
N ARG A 51 -0.58 22.91 -5.75
CA ARG A 51 -0.37 22.67 -7.18
C ARG A 51 -1.66 22.25 -7.87
N LEU A 52 -2.43 21.32 -7.29
CA LEU A 52 -3.72 20.90 -7.83
C LEU A 52 -4.74 22.05 -7.83
N ASN A 53 -4.80 22.84 -6.77
CA ASN A 53 -5.66 24.02 -6.72
C ASN A 53 -5.28 25.07 -7.78
N ALA A 54 -3.98 25.31 -7.99
CA ALA A 54 -3.49 26.21 -9.05
C ALA A 54 -3.83 25.70 -10.46
N MET A 55 -4.01 24.39 -10.64
CA MET A 55 -4.50 23.78 -11.87
C MET A 55 -6.03 23.85 -12.02
N GLY A 56 -6.76 24.42 -11.05
CA GLY A 56 -8.22 24.52 -11.07
C GLY A 56 -8.95 23.30 -10.49
N ALA A 57 -8.25 22.38 -9.81
CA ALA A 57 -8.91 21.29 -9.10
C ALA A 57 -9.64 21.84 -7.86
N THR A 58 -10.94 21.60 -7.78
CA THR A 58 -11.75 21.93 -6.59
C THR A 58 -11.47 20.93 -5.46
N SER A 59 -11.84 21.28 -4.23
CA SER A 59 -11.77 20.36 -3.09
C SER A 59 -12.47 19.02 -3.37
N ASP A 60 -13.59 19.04 -4.08
CA ASP A 60 -14.35 17.83 -4.47
C ASP A 60 -13.55 16.94 -5.42
N HIS A 61 -12.90 17.52 -6.43
CA HIS A 61 -12.05 16.75 -7.36
C HIS A 61 -10.85 16.12 -6.66
N ILE A 62 -10.23 16.86 -5.73
CA ILE A 62 -9.11 16.36 -4.95
C ILE A 62 -9.58 15.24 -4.02
N ALA A 63 -10.70 15.43 -3.31
CA ALA A 63 -11.28 14.42 -2.43
C ALA A 63 -11.62 13.13 -3.18
N TYR A 64 -12.28 13.24 -4.34
CA TYR A 64 -12.58 12.11 -5.21
C TYR A 64 -11.31 11.32 -5.59
N THR A 65 -10.25 12.03 -5.97
CA THR A 65 -8.96 11.41 -6.34
C THR A 65 -8.33 10.66 -5.16
N LEU A 66 -8.35 11.25 -3.95
CA LEU A 66 -7.84 10.62 -2.74
C LEU A 66 -8.65 9.38 -2.36
N ARG A 67 -9.99 9.40 -2.55
CA ARG A 67 -10.84 8.22 -2.37
C ARG A 67 -10.55 7.12 -3.37
N LEU A 68 -10.36 7.47 -4.64
CA LEU A 68 -9.99 6.51 -5.68
C LEU A 68 -8.68 5.80 -5.34
N LEU A 69 -7.67 6.54 -4.89
CA LEU A 69 -6.40 5.97 -4.44
C LEU A 69 -6.56 5.09 -3.18
N ALA A 70 -7.42 5.49 -2.24
CA ALA A 70 -7.70 4.69 -1.04
C ALA A 70 -8.43 3.38 -1.39
N ALA A 71 -9.34 3.41 -2.38
CA ALA A 71 -10.08 2.25 -2.86
C ALA A 71 -9.15 1.26 -3.59
N GLU A 72 -8.25 1.75 -4.44
CA GLU A 72 -7.23 0.94 -5.10
C GLU A 72 -6.38 0.18 -4.08
N ARG A 73 -5.91 0.85 -3.02
CA ARG A 73 -5.15 0.18 -1.96
C ARG A 73 -5.94 -0.86 -1.19
N SER A 74 -7.25 -0.65 -1.01
CA SER A 74 -8.11 -1.67 -0.39
C SER A 74 -8.16 -2.91 -1.26
N ALA A 75 -8.38 -2.74 -2.57
CA ALA A 75 -8.42 -3.86 -3.51
C ALA A 75 -7.06 -4.58 -3.60
N SER A 76 -5.95 -3.83 -3.64
CA SER A 76 -4.60 -4.38 -3.65
C SER A 76 -4.28 -5.14 -2.36
N GLN A 77 -4.72 -4.64 -1.20
CA GLN A 77 -4.58 -5.36 0.08
C GLN A 77 -5.44 -6.62 0.11
N GLU A 78 -6.69 -6.58 -0.35
CA GLU A 78 -7.56 -7.76 -0.43
C GLU A 78 -6.98 -8.86 -1.34
N VAL A 79 -6.33 -8.48 -2.45
CA VAL A 79 -5.61 -9.43 -3.31
C VAL A 79 -4.38 -10.01 -2.60
N HIS A 80 -3.64 -9.19 -1.85
CA HIS A 80 -2.48 -9.65 -1.09
C HIS A 80 -2.89 -10.57 0.07
N ASP A 81 -3.97 -10.23 0.78
CA ASP A 81 -4.52 -11.02 1.89
C ASP A 81 -5.09 -12.37 1.40
N ARG A 82 -5.56 -12.45 0.15
CA ARG A 82 -5.92 -13.73 -0.49
C ARG A 82 -4.71 -14.63 -0.78
N VAL A 83 -3.50 -14.08 -0.80
CA VAL A 83 -2.26 -14.85 -0.75
C VAL A 83 -1.93 -15.13 0.72
N GLU A 84 -2.87 -15.77 1.41
CA GLU A 84 -2.59 -16.37 2.70
C GLU A 84 -1.65 -17.56 2.41
N LEU A 85 -0.42 -17.50 2.93
CA LEU A 85 0.49 -18.65 3.00
C LEU A 85 -0.13 -19.66 3.97
N VAL A 86 -1.17 -20.36 3.52
CA VAL A 86 -1.78 -21.44 4.27
C VAL A 86 -0.77 -22.58 4.28
N TRP A 87 -0.07 -22.76 5.38
CA TRP A 87 0.65 -23.99 5.67
C TRP A 87 -0.41 -25.10 5.82
N THR A 88 -0.80 -25.76 4.74
CA THR A 88 -1.67 -26.92 4.85
C THR A 88 -0.82 -28.10 5.34
N GLY A 89 -0.64 -28.19 6.65
CA GLY A 89 -0.06 -29.34 7.32
C GLY A 89 -0.50 -29.36 8.77
N GLN A 90 -1.01 -30.49 9.26
CA GLN A 90 -1.29 -30.65 10.68
C GLN A 90 -0.02 -30.37 11.48
N GLU A 91 -0.08 -29.38 12.36
CA GLU A 91 1.00 -29.04 13.26
C GLU A 91 1.18 -30.19 14.26
N VAL A 92 2.10 -31.09 13.96
CA VAL A 92 2.57 -32.07 14.93
C VAL A 92 3.47 -31.32 15.90
N VAL A 93 3.06 -31.28 17.17
CA VAL A 93 3.78 -30.66 18.29
C VAL A 93 5.25 -31.06 18.23
N GLY A 94 6.14 -30.07 18.00
CA GLY A 94 7.60 -30.25 17.96
C GLY A 94 8.31 -29.79 16.69
N SER A 95 7.62 -29.22 15.70
CA SER A 95 8.24 -28.80 14.44
C SER A 95 9.05 -27.51 14.59
N GLN A 96 10.35 -27.66 14.89
CA GLN A 96 11.35 -26.66 14.55
C GLN A 96 11.27 -26.38 13.05
N SER A 97 11.32 -25.09 12.66
CA SER A 97 11.38 -24.57 11.29
C SER A 97 11.86 -25.61 10.28
N ARG A 98 10.94 -26.29 9.58
CA ARG A 98 11.30 -27.30 8.59
C ARG A 98 11.99 -26.59 7.42
N ASP A 99 13.13 -27.13 7.03
CA ASP A 99 13.89 -26.68 5.86
C ASP A 99 12.96 -26.68 4.62
N THR A 100 12.93 -25.56 3.89
CA THR A 100 12.12 -25.39 2.67
C THR A 100 12.35 -26.53 1.67
N SER A 101 13.56 -27.09 1.61
CA SER A 101 13.89 -28.22 0.75
C SER A 101 13.13 -29.51 1.10
N VAL A 102 12.83 -29.73 2.39
CA VAL A 102 12.07 -30.90 2.86
C VAL A 102 10.59 -30.75 2.48
N VAL A 103 10.03 -29.56 2.67
CA VAL A 103 8.62 -29.26 2.33
C VAL A 103 8.39 -29.35 0.83
N VAL A 104 9.30 -28.78 0.04
CA VAL A 104 9.25 -28.89 -1.43
C VAL A 104 9.28 -30.36 -1.83
N ARG A 105 10.19 -31.18 -1.26
CA ARG A 105 10.29 -32.61 -1.60
C ARG A 105 9.01 -33.38 -1.25
N GLU A 106 8.35 -33.09 -0.14
CA GLU A 106 7.05 -33.69 0.22
C GLU A 106 5.92 -33.27 -0.72
N LEU A 107 5.85 -31.98 -1.10
CA LEU A 107 4.85 -31.52 -2.08
C LEU A 107 5.05 -32.21 -3.44
N PHE A 108 6.30 -32.35 -3.88
CA PHE A 108 6.65 -33.10 -5.09
C PHE A 108 6.30 -34.58 -5.01
N SER A 109 6.50 -35.22 -3.85
CA SER A 109 6.23 -36.65 -3.71
C SER A 109 4.75 -37.00 -3.57
N THR A 110 3.93 -36.06 -3.10
CA THR A 110 2.50 -36.30 -2.81
C THR A 110 1.54 -35.71 -3.85
N ALA A 111 2.01 -34.86 -4.76
CA ALA A 111 1.16 -34.26 -5.77
C ALA A 111 0.58 -35.29 -6.75
N LYS A 112 -0.76 -35.26 -6.89
CA LYS A 112 -1.50 -36.18 -7.78
C LYS A 112 -1.82 -35.59 -9.16
N SER A 113 -1.73 -34.27 -9.32
CA SER A 113 -2.15 -33.59 -10.56
C SER A 113 -1.05 -32.69 -11.12
N SER A 114 -0.71 -31.60 -10.43
CA SER A 114 0.28 -30.64 -10.92
C SER A 114 0.82 -29.79 -9.78
N ILE A 115 2.08 -29.37 -9.92
CA ILE A 115 2.74 -28.41 -9.02
C ILE A 115 3.22 -27.25 -9.89
N LEU A 116 2.96 -26.04 -9.42
CA LEU A 116 3.35 -24.81 -10.08
C LEU A 116 4.38 -24.09 -9.21
N ILE A 117 5.55 -23.81 -9.78
CA ILE A 117 6.66 -23.14 -9.09
C ILE A 117 7.03 -21.90 -9.88
N TRP A 118 7.16 -20.79 -9.17
CA TRP A 118 7.66 -19.53 -9.72
C TRP A 118 8.75 -19.00 -8.81
N GLU A 119 9.84 -18.53 -9.41
CA GLU A 119 10.92 -17.81 -8.73
C GLU A 119 10.82 -16.33 -9.10
N ILE A 120 11.01 -15.44 -8.13
CA ILE A 120 11.18 -14.01 -8.39
C ILE A 120 12.67 -13.70 -8.38
N GLN A 121 13.27 -13.53 -9.56
CA GLN A 121 14.67 -13.11 -9.67
C GLN A 121 14.80 -11.62 -9.34
N GLN A 122 15.43 -11.33 -8.20
CA GLN A 122 15.86 -9.97 -7.87
C GLN A 122 17.06 -9.61 -8.76
N LEU A 123 16.88 -8.60 -9.63
CA LEU A 123 17.98 -8.05 -10.42
C LEU A 123 19.02 -7.44 -9.47
N LYS A 124 20.19 -8.08 -9.33
CA LYS A 124 21.35 -7.47 -8.69
C LYS A 124 21.72 -6.20 -9.46
N LYS A 125 21.50 -5.05 -8.83
CA LYS A 125 22.04 -3.77 -9.32
C LYS A 125 23.55 -3.83 -9.11
N ASN A 126 24.33 -4.10 -10.16
CA ASN A 126 25.77 -3.89 -10.14
C ASN A 126 26.01 -2.37 -10.01
N SER A 127 26.33 -1.92 -8.80
CA SER A 127 27.00 -0.65 -8.58
C SER A 127 28.49 -0.91 -8.45
N ASP A 128 29.16 -1.04 -9.60
CA ASP A 128 30.57 -0.70 -9.71
C ASP A 128 30.64 0.81 -9.96
N PHE A 129 31.01 1.58 -8.93
CA PHE A 129 31.84 2.80 -8.94
C PHE A 129 32.04 3.28 -7.50
#